data_AF-A0A2V7XYT3-F1
#
_entry.id   AF-A0A2V7XYT3-F1
#
_cell.length_a   1.000
_cell.length_b   1.000
_cell.length_c   1.000
_cell.angle_alpha   90.00
_cell.angle_beta   90.00
_cell.angle_gamma   90.00
#
_symmetry.space_group_name_H-M   'P 1'
#
loop_
_entity.id
_entity.type
_entity.pdbx_description
1 polymer ?
#
loop_
_entity_poly.entity_id
_entity_poly.type
_entity_poly.pdbx_seq_one_letter_code
_entity_poly.pdbx_strand_id
1 'polypeptide(L)'
;MSKIKRVGVLGCGLMGSGIAQVSAQSGYDTVVVEVEQKFLDKGMTGIDKSLSKFVEKGKLSSSEKDLCLRNLKGSVSLKDLAECDIVVEAITENPHIKKETYTAIDSIVKKEA
;
A
#
# COMPACT_ATOMS: atom_id res chain seq x y z
N MET A 1 0.19 -2.39 23.95
CA MET A 1 0.60 -2.01 22.57
C MET A 1 -0.37 -2.67 21.61
N SER A 2 -1.08 -1.89 20.80
CA SER A 2 -1.95 -2.42 19.75
C SER A 2 -1.08 -3.10 18.68
N LYS A 3 -1.43 -4.33 18.30
CA LYS A 3 -0.68 -5.10 17.31
C LYS A 3 -1.10 -4.65 15.91
N ILE A 4 -0.16 -4.12 15.13
CA ILE A 4 -0.39 -3.78 13.72
C ILE A 4 -0.64 -5.09 12.95
N LYS A 5 -1.78 -5.16 12.26
CA LYS A 5 -2.14 -6.26 11.36
C LYS A 5 -2.35 -5.76 9.93
N ARG A 6 -2.95 -4.58 9.79
CA ARG A 6 -3.31 -4.00 8.49
C ARG A 6 -2.66 -2.64 8.26
N VAL A 7 -2.00 -2.49 7.12
CA VAL A 7 -1.26 -1.29 6.72
C VAL A 7 -1.97 -0.64 5.53
N GLY A 8 -2.27 0.65 5.65
CA GLY A 8 -2.73 1.47 4.55
C GLY A 8 -1.57 2.22 3.90
N VAL A 9 -1.55 2.33 2.58
CA VAL A 9 -0.59 3.16 1.85
C VAL A 9 -1.35 4.09 0.92
N LEU A 10 -1.14 5.40 1.04
CA LEU A 10 -1.70 6.39 0.12
C LEU A 10 -0.70 6.69 -0.99
N GLY A 11 -1.10 6.41 -2.23
CA GLY A 11 -0.26 6.50 -3.41
C GLY A 11 0.40 5.17 -3.76
N CYS A 12 0.39 4.83 -5.05
CA CYS A 12 1.04 3.65 -5.63
C CYS A 12 2.15 4.04 -6.62
N GLY A 13 2.74 5.23 -6.42
CA GLY A 13 3.91 5.71 -7.16
C GLY A 13 5.21 4.99 -6.77
N LEU A 14 6.36 5.60 -7.06
CA LEU A 14 7.67 4.97 -6.77
C LEU A 14 7.85 4.60 -5.29
N MET A 15 7.59 5.54 -4.38
CA MET A 15 7.74 5.29 -2.95
C MET A 15 6.60 4.43 -2.41
N GLY A 16 5.35 4.76 -2.73
CA GLY A 16 4.18 4.03 -2.27
C GLY A 16 4.19 2.56 -2.66
N SER A 17 4.58 2.24 -3.91
CA SER A 17 4.70 0.85 -4.37
C SER A 17 5.77 0.07 -3.59
N GLY A 18 6.92 0.69 -3.26
CA GLY A 18 7.96 0.07 -2.43
C GLY A 18 7.51 -0.17 -0.99
N ILE A 19 6.86 0.81 -0.36
CA ILE A 19 6.30 0.69 1.00
C ILE A 19 5.27 -0.44 1.05
N ALA A 20 4.37 -0.47 0.07
CA ALA A 20 3.34 -1.49 -0.04
C ALA A 20 3.94 -2.88 -0.23
N GLN A 21 4.92 -3.01 -1.13
CA GLN A 21 5.63 -4.28 -1.34
C GLN A 21 6.29 -4.77 -0.05
N VAL A 22 7.07 -3.93 0.62
CA VAL A 22 7.78 -4.33 1.85
C VAL A 22 6.79 -4.72 2.95
N SER A 23 5.69 -3.99 3.10
CA SER A 23 4.64 -4.31 4.09
C SER A 23 4.00 -5.67 3.80
N ALA A 24 3.60 -5.91 2.55
CA ALA A 24 2.96 -7.16 2.14
C ALA A 24 3.92 -8.37 2.20
N GLN A 25 5.19 -8.19 1.82
CA GLN A 25 6.25 -9.19 1.95
C GLN A 25 6.54 -9.54 3.42
N SER A 26 6.36 -8.57 4.33
CA SER A 26 6.53 -8.78 5.77
C SER A 26 5.33 -9.46 6.43
N GLY A 27 4.29 -9.80 5.66
CA GLY A 27 3.12 -10.54 6.15
C GLY A 27 1.95 -9.67 6.64
N TYR A 28 2.00 -8.35 6.43
CA TYR A 28 0.88 -7.46 6.79
C TYR A 28 -0.18 -7.43 5.70
N ASP A 29 -1.47 -7.44 6.08
CA ASP A 29 -2.57 -7.14 5.16
C ASP A 29 -2.42 -5.68 4.71
N THR A 30 -2.15 -5.46 3.44
CA THR A 30 -1.73 -4.16 2.93
C THR A 30 -2.72 -3.65 1.90
N VAL A 31 -3.30 -2.49 2.16
CA VAL A 31 -4.18 -1.79 1.21
C VAL A 31 -3.43 -0.59 0.63
N VAL A 32 -3.36 -0.50 -0.69
CA VAL A 32 -2.86 0.68 -1.38
C VAL A 32 -4.02 1.42 -2.01
N VAL A 33 -4.17 2.70 -1.66
CA VAL A 33 -5.19 3.58 -2.25
C VAL A 33 -4.54 4.57 -3.19
N GLU A 34 -5.10 4.72 -4.38
CA GLU A 34 -4.64 5.66 -5.39
C GLU A 34 -5.82 6.46 -5.98
N VAL A 35 -5.55 7.65 -6.51
CA VAL A 35 -6.61 8.59 -6.91
C VAL A 35 -7.36 8.13 -8.18
N GLU A 36 -6.70 7.35 -9.04
CA GLU A 36 -7.28 6.81 -10.28
C GLU A 36 -6.80 5.39 -10.56
N GLN A 37 -7.68 4.58 -11.14
CA GLN A 37 -7.40 3.18 -11.48
C GLN A 37 -6.15 3.03 -12.36
N LYS A 38 -5.93 3.93 -13.33
CA LYS A 38 -4.75 3.89 -14.22
C LYS A 38 -3.43 3.97 -13.47
N PHE A 39 -3.37 4.73 -12.37
CA PHE A 39 -2.18 4.88 -11.55
C PHE A 39 -2.01 3.70 -10.61
N LEU A 40 -3.12 3.19 -10.07
CA LEU A 40 -3.15 1.98 -9.26
C LEU A 40 -2.60 0.79 -10.05
N ASP A 41 -3.14 0.55 -11.25
CA ASP A 41 -2.73 -0.57 -12.11
C ASP A 41 -1.23 -0.50 -12.46
N LYS A 42 -0.73 0.71 -12.74
CA LYS A 42 0.69 0.95 -13.01
C LYS A 42 1.55 0.58 -11.79
N GLY A 43 1.16 1.01 -10.60
CA GLY A 43 1.89 0.74 -9.37
C GLY A 43 1.86 -0.75 -9.00
N MET A 44 0.68 -1.38 -9.04
CA MET A 44 0.49 -2.81 -8.78
C MET A 44 1.27 -3.67 -9.77
N THR A 45 1.26 -3.32 -11.07
CA THR A 45 2.11 -3.97 -12.08
C THR A 45 3.59 -3.79 -11.79
N GLY A 46 3.98 -2.62 -11.27
CA GLY A 46 5.35 -2.34 -10.83
C GLY A 46 5.81 -3.28 -9.71
N ILE A 47 4.94 -3.51 -8.73
CA ILE A 47 5.19 -4.43 -7.61
C ILE A 47 5.34 -5.87 -8.12
N ASP A 48 4.41 -6.36 -8.95
CA ASP A 48 4.51 -7.71 -9.52
C ASP A 48 5.82 -7.91 -10.32
N LYS A 49 6.20 -6.94 -11.15
CA LYS A 49 7.47 -6.97 -11.90
C LYS A 49 8.69 -6.97 -10.99
N SER A 50 8.66 -6.18 -9.92
CA SER A 50 9.73 -6.13 -8.92
C SER A 50 9.92 -7.49 -8.25
N LEU A 51 8.82 -8.08 -7.76
CA LEU A 51 8.83 -9.41 -7.14
C LEU A 51 9.30 -10.49 -8.12
N SER A 52 8.83 -10.45 -9.37
CA SER A 52 9.26 -11.40 -10.42
C SER A 52 10.76 -11.35 -10.65
N LYS A 53 11.36 -10.15 -10.70
CA LYS A 53 12.82 -9.98 -10.80
C LYS A 53 13.57 -10.52 -9.59
N PHE A 54 12.99 -10.48 -8.39
CA PHE A 54 13.60 -11.11 -7.22
C PHE A 54 13.55 -12.63 -7.29
N VAL A 55 12.45 -13.19 -7.83
CA VAL A 55 12.35 -14.63 -8.11
C VAL A 55 13.37 -15.07 -9.16
N GLU A 56 13.46 -14.37 -10.29
CA GLU A 56 14.45 -14.65 -11.34
C GLU A 56 15.90 -14.62 -10.82
N LYS A 57 16.17 -13.73 -9.86
CA LYS A 57 17.49 -13.61 -9.23
C LYS A 57 17.72 -14.58 -8.06
N GLY A 58 16.77 -15.46 -7.77
CA GLY A 58 16.84 -16.42 -6.65
C GLY A 58 16.82 -15.76 -5.27
N LYS A 59 16.36 -14.51 -5.16
CA LYS A 59 16.25 -13.76 -3.90
C LYS A 59 14.91 -13.97 -3.19
N LEU A 60 13.94 -14.53 -3.90
CA LEU A 60 12.59 -14.83 -3.43
C LEU A 60 12.13 -16.12 -4.11
N SER A 61 11.39 -16.98 -3.43
CA SER A 61 10.71 -18.09 -4.07
C SER A 61 9.40 -17.63 -4.74
N SER A 62 8.90 -18.40 -5.71
CA SER A 62 7.57 -18.14 -6.31
C SER A 62 6.46 -18.16 -5.26
N SER A 63 6.54 -19.05 -4.27
CA SER A 63 5.54 -19.13 -3.20
C SER A 63 5.54 -17.89 -2.29
N GLU A 64 6.71 -17.32 -2.00
CA GLU A 64 6.82 -16.06 -1.24
C GLU A 64 6.30 -14.86 -2.05
N LYS A 65 6.52 -14.83 -3.37
CA LYS A 65 5.88 -13.86 -4.27
C LYS A 65 4.36 -13.96 -4.17
N ASP A 66 3.81 -15.16 -4.29
CA ASP A 66 2.36 -15.37 -4.26
C ASP A 66 1.74 -15.04 -2.89
N LEU A 67 2.47 -15.27 -1.80
CA LEU A 67 2.07 -14.83 -0.46
C LEU A 67 2.04 -13.30 -0.37
N CYS A 68 3.09 -12.62 -0.85
CA CYS A 68 3.12 -11.16 -0.89
C CYS A 68 1.94 -10.57 -1.68
N LEU A 69 1.67 -11.11 -2.87
CA LEU A 69 0.57 -10.60 -3.71
C LEU A 69 -0.81 -10.84 -3.07
N ARG A 70 -0.98 -11.96 -2.34
CA ARG A 70 -2.22 -12.23 -1.58
C ARG A 70 -2.44 -11.24 -0.43
N ASN A 71 -1.36 -10.72 0.14
CA ASN A 71 -1.42 -9.72 1.20
C ASN A 71 -1.66 -8.29 0.67
N LEU A 72 -1.74 -8.09 -0.64
CA LEU A 72 -1.80 -6.78 -1.25
C LEU A 72 -3.14 -6.54 -1.95
N LYS A 73 -3.87 -5.51 -1.51
CA LYS A 73 -5.12 -5.07 -2.12
C LYS A 73 -4.95 -3.65 -2.68
N GLY A 74 -5.26 -3.46 -3.96
CA GLY A 74 -5.40 -2.12 -4.55
C GLY A 74 -6.82 -1.58 -4.39
N SER A 75 -6.97 -0.27 -4.19
CA SER A 75 -8.25 0.43 -4.19
C SER A 75 -8.13 1.87 -4.71
N VAL A 76 -9.27 2.43 -5.15
CA VAL A 76 -9.44 3.86 -5.47
C VAL A 76 -10.35 4.57 -4.46
N SER A 77 -10.68 3.90 -3.36
CA SER A 77 -11.58 4.41 -2.32
C SER A 77 -10.82 4.56 -1.01
N LEU A 78 -10.80 5.79 -0.47
CA LEU A 78 -10.24 6.07 0.86
C LEU A 78 -10.94 5.26 1.96
N LYS A 79 -12.21 4.85 1.76
CA LYS A 79 -12.96 4.05 2.75
C LYS A 79 -12.34 2.68 3.02
N ASP A 80 -11.54 2.14 2.11
CA ASP A 80 -10.83 0.87 2.33
C ASP A 80 -9.72 0.98 3.39
N LEU A 81 -9.40 2.19 3.83
CA LEU A 81 -8.45 2.47 4.92
C LEU A 81 -9.08 2.34 6.32
N ALA A 82 -10.41 2.24 6.43
CA ALA A 82 -11.10 2.27 7.72
C ALA A 82 -10.62 1.19 8.71
N GLU A 83 -10.23 0.02 8.19
CA GLU A 83 -9.75 -1.11 8.99
C GLU A 83 -8.23 -1.13 9.19
N CYS A 84 -7.48 -0.15 8.68
CA CYS A 84 -6.03 -0.10 8.84
C CYS A 84 -5.64 0.31 10.26
N ASP A 85 -4.54 -0.27 10.75
CA ASP A 85 -3.97 0.05 12.07
C ASP A 85 -2.88 1.12 11.98
N ILE A 86 -2.38 1.39 10.77
CA ILE A 86 -1.45 2.46 10.45
C ILE A 86 -1.64 2.83 8.98
N VAL A 87 -1.52 4.12 8.65
CA VAL A 87 -1.55 4.61 7.26
C VAL A 87 -0.27 5.37 6.95
N VAL A 88 0.40 5.00 5.86
CA VAL A 88 1.61 5.68 5.37
C VAL A 88 1.27 6.49 4.13
N GLU A 89 1.48 7.79 4.20
CA GLU A 89 1.26 8.71 3.09
C GLU A 89 2.50 8.79 2.18
N ALA A 90 2.28 8.56 0.88
CA ALA A 90 3.31 8.63 -0.17
C ALA A 90 2.74 9.22 -1.48
N ILE A 91 1.95 10.30 -1.35
CA ILE A 91 1.36 11.05 -2.46
C ILE A 91 2.31 12.15 -2.93
N THR A 92 1.87 12.96 -3.90
CA THR A 92 2.63 14.11 -4.40
C THR A 92 3.01 15.07 -3.27
N GLU A 93 4.25 15.58 -3.32
CA GLU A 93 4.78 16.55 -2.35
C GLU A 93 4.16 17.94 -2.56
N ASN A 94 2.90 18.07 -2.17
CA ASN A 94 2.14 19.31 -2.20
C ASN A 94 1.44 19.49 -0.84
N PRO A 95 1.79 20.52 -0.05
CA PRO A 95 1.23 20.72 1.29
C PRO A 95 -0.31 20.83 1.33
N HIS A 96 -0.91 21.42 0.29
CA HIS A 96 -2.35 21.59 0.21
C HIS A 96 -3.04 20.24 0.00
N ILE A 97 -2.59 19.47 -1.00
CA ILE A 97 -3.12 18.13 -1.30
C ILE A 97 -2.93 17.19 -0.10
N LYS A 98 -1.77 17.24 0.55
CA LYS A 98 -1.52 16.44 1.77
C LYS A 98 -2.51 16.80 2.87
N LYS A 99 -2.67 18.09 3.19
CA LYS A 99 -3.60 18.53 4.23
C LYS A 99 -5.04 18.10 3.94
N GLU A 100 -5.50 18.23 2.70
CA GLU A 100 -6.82 17.76 2.30
C GLU A 100 -6.96 16.24 2.46
N THR A 101 -5.95 15.49 2.03
CA THR A 101 -5.93 14.03 2.16
C THR A 101 -5.97 13.59 3.62
N TYR A 102 -5.13 14.19 4.49
CA TYR A 102 -5.14 13.92 5.93
C TYR A 102 -6.50 14.23 6.55
N THR A 103 -7.11 15.37 6.19
CA THR A 103 -8.44 15.76 6.68
C THR A 103 -9.51 14.75 6.24
N ALA A 104 -9.43 14.25 5.01
CA ALA A 104 -10.38 13.27 4.49
C ALA A 104 -10.27 11.93 5.22
N ILE A 105 -9.04 11.45 5.47
CA ILE A 105 -8.83 10.14 6.12
C ILE A 105 -9.03 10.16 7.63
N ASP A 106 -8.89 11.32 8.30
CA ASP A 106 -9.04 11.46 9.76
C ASP A 106 -10.41 10.97 10.26
N SER A 107 -11.45 11.17 9.45
CA SER A 107 -12.82 10.68 9.73
C SER A 107 -13.08 9.23 9.33
N ILE A 108 -12.12 8.58 8.65
CA ILE A 108 -12.27 7.25 8.05
C ILE A 108 -11.48 6.22 8.85
N VAL A 109 -10.23 6.52 9.18
CA VAL A 109 -9.32 5.58 9.85
C VAL A 109 -9.75 5.35 11.30
N LYS A 110 -9.24 4.27 11.91
CA LYS A 110 -9.42 4.03 13.34
C LYS A 110 -8.87 5.21 14.12
N LYS A 111 -9.49 5.53 15.25
CA LYS A 111 -9.05 6.61 16.13
C LYS A 111 -7.62 6.43 16.64
N GLU A 112 -7.17 5.18 16.73
CA GLU A 112 -5.85 4.79 17.21
C GLU A 112 -4.81 4.58 16.09
N ALA A 113 -5.21 4.73 14.82
CA ALA A 113 -4.35 4.54 13.65
C ALA A 113 -3.46 5.75 13.35
#